data_AF-F0YD05-F1
#
_entry.id   AF-F0YD05-F1
#
_cell.length_a   1.000
_cell.length_b   1.000
_cell.length_c   1.000
_cell.angle_alpha   90.00
_cell.angle_beta   90.00
_cell.angle_gamma   90.00
#
_symmetry.space_group_name_H-M   'P 1'
#
loop_
_entity.id
_entity.type
_entity.pdbx_description
1 polymer ?
#
loop_
_entity_poly.entity_id
_entity_poly.type
_entity_poly.pdbx_seq_one_letter_code
_entity_poly.pdbx_strand_id
1 'polypeptide(L)' 'LLLKNMVAPDEMDAEFRKETRSECGKYGAVEADDVFLAPHAPEDEAVRVFLAFSEKKHAIRAFL' A
#
# COMPACT_ATOMS: atom_id res chain seq x y z
N LEU A 1 -3.30 5.01 -4.82
CA LEU A 1 -4.14 4.22 -3.90
C LEU A 1 -3.50 4.28 -2.51
N LEU A 2 -4.28 4.51 -1.47
CA LEU A 2 -3.81 4.49 -0.08
C LEU A 2 -4.46 3.30 0.61
N LEU A 3 -3.64 2.40 1.15
CA LEU A 3 -4.08 1.31 2.01
C LEU A 3 -3.69 1.65 3.46
N LYS A 4 -4.64 1.49 4.37
CA LYS A 4 -4.46 1.68 5.82
C LYS A 4 -4.78 0.37 6.52
N ASN A 5 -4.32 0.23 7.77
CA ASN A 5 -4.59 -0.95 8.60
C ASN A 5 -4.17 -2.28 7.95
N MET A 6 -3.10 -2.26 7.15
CA MET A 6 -2.63 -3.46 6.44
C MET A 6 -1.68 -4.32 7.28
N VAL A 7 -0.89 -3.68 8.14
CA VAL A 7 0.18 -4.30 8.92
C VAL A 7 0.53 -3.41 10.11
N ALA A 8 1.00 -4.00 11.20
CA ALA A 8 1.56 -3.24 12.32
C ALA A 8 2.92 -2.62 11.94
N PRO A 9 3.35 -1.50 12.57
CA PRO A 9 4.62 -0.85 12.24
C PRO A 9 5.86 -1.75 12.37
N ASP A 10 5.84 -2.69 13.30
CA ASP A 10 6.92 -3.64 13.60
C ASP A 10 6.94 -4.86 12.68
N GLU A 11 5.81 -5.16 12.03
CA GLU A 11 5.66 -6.24 11.05
C GLU A 11 5.89 -5.76 9.60
N MET A 12 6.18 -4.47 9.41
CA MET A 12 6.45 -3.88 8.10
C MET A 12 7.86 -4.24 7.61
N ASP A 13 7.97 -5.32 6.84
CA ASP A 13 9.21 -5.78 6.24
C ASP A 13 9.25 -5.68 4.69
N ALA A 14 10.35 -6.14 4.10
CA ALA A 14 10.52 -6.15 2.64
C ALA A 14 9.63 -7.17 1.94
N GLU A 15 9.21 -8.24 2.63
CA GLU A 15 8.35 -9.28 2.08
C GLU A 15 6.91 -8.76 1.95
N PHE A 16 6.39 -8.10 2.99
CA PHE A 16 5.12 -7.39 2.96
C PHE A 16 5.01 -6.41 1.77
N ARG A 17 6.06 -5.62 1.53
CA ARG A 17 6.09 -4.69 0.38
C ARG A 17 6.05 -5.41 -0.95
N LYS A 18 6.85 -6.48 -1.09
CA LYS A 18 6.90 -7.29 -2.31
C LYS A 18 5.56 -7.97 -2.59
N GLU A 19 4.92 -8.54 -1.57
CA GLU A 19 3.60 -9.16 -1.66
C GLU A 19 2.53 -8.13 -2.03
N THR A 20 2.48 -7.00 -1.32
CA THR A 20 1.51 -5.93 -1.60
C THR A 20 1.64 -5.42 -3.04
N ARG A 21 2.88 -5.19 -3.51
CA ARG A 21 3.15 -4.77 -4.89
C ARG A 21 2.75 -5.85 -5.90
N SER A 22 3.05 -7.11 -5.62
CA SER A 22 2.69 -8.25 -6.48
C SER A 22 1.17 -8.41 -6.61
N GLU A 23 0.46 -8.38 -5.49
CA GLU A 23 -1.00 -8.49 -5.45
C GLU A 23 -1.67 -7.32 -6.18
N CYS A 24 -1.21 -6.09 -5.91
CA CYS A 24 -1.73 -4.92 -6.60
C CYS A 24 -1.35 -4.88 -8.09
N GLY A 25 -0.24 -5.50 -8.48
CA GLY A 25 0.18 -5.67 -9.87
C GLY A 25 -0.83 -6.42 -10.76
N LYS A 26 -1.72 -7.23 -10.16
CA LYS A 26 -2.81 -7.92 -10.87
C LYS A 26 -3.82 -6.95 -11.50
N TYR A 27 -3.93 -5.73 -10.96
CA TYR A 27 -4.86 -4.70 -11.45
C TYR A 27 -4.24 -3.74 -12.46
N GLY A 28 -2.90 -3.69 -12.53
CA GLY A 28 -2.13 -2.87 -13.46
C GLY A 28 -0.72 -2.56 -12.95
N ALA A 29 0.10 -1.90 -13.77
CA ALA A 29 1.49 -1.59 -13.43
C ALA A 29 1.58 -0.61 -12.23
N VAL A 30 2.36 -1.00 -11.22
CA VAL A 30 2.68 -0.20 -10.03
C VAL A 30 4.06 0.45 -10.19
N GLU A 31 4.07 1.77 -10.30
CA GLU A 31 5.25 2.62 -10.50
C GLU A 31 5.97 2.94 -9.18
N ALA A 32 5.22 3.07 -8.08
CA ALA A 32 5.78 3.33 -6.74
C ALA A 32 4.93 2.70 -5.62
N ASP A 33 5.58 2.32 -4.52
CA ASP A 33 5.00 1.58 -3.39
C ASP A 33 5.52 2.09 -2.02
N ASP A 34 5.47 3.40 -1.81
CA ASP A 34 5.98 4.05 -0.60
C ASP A 34 5.17 3.70 0.65
N VAL A 35 5.86 3.67 1.80
CA VAL A 35 5.23 3.47 3.11
C VAL A 35 5.57 4.63 4.04
N PHE A 36 4.55 5.09 4.75
CA PHE A 36 4.66 6.17 5.73
C PHE A 36 4.12 5.73 7.09
N LEU A 37 4.94 5.93 8.11
CA LEU A 37 4.55 5.76 9.51
C LEU A 37 4.06 7.11 10.07
N ALA A 38 2.81 7.17 10.47
CA ALA A 38 2.19 8.35 11.06
C ALA A 38 2.33 8.31 12.60
N PRO A 39 3.30 9.03 13.20
CA PRO A 39 3.67 8.85 14.61
C PRO A 39 2.61 9.28 15.64
N HIS A 40 1.54 9.93 15.20
CA HIS A 40 0.44 10.42 16.05
C HIS A 40 -0.93 9.88 15.62
N ALA A 41 -0.95 8.91 14.71
CA ALA A 41 -2.18 8.26 14.31
C ALA A 41 -2.53 7.12 15.28
N PRO A 42 -3.82 6.75 15.39
CA PRO A 42 -4.22 5.47 15.99
C PRO A 42 -3.43 4.30 15.41
N GLU A 43 -3.25 3.22 16.18
CA GLU A 43 -2.42 2.07 15.81
C GLU A 43 -2.86 1.43 14.48
N ASP A 44 -4.17 1.34 14.24
CA ASP A 44 -4.79 0.86 13.00
C ASP A 44 -4.62 1.82 11.80
N GLU A 45 -4.19 3.05 12.03
CA GLU A 45 -3.91 4.06 10.99
C GLU A 45 -2.44 4.48 10.92
N ALA A 46 -1.58 3.90 11.77
CA ALA A 46 -0.18 4.25 11.91
C ALA A 46 0.61 3.93 10.65
N VAL A 47 0.27 2.84 9.95
CA VAL A 47 0.93 2.44 8.70
C VAL A 47 0.08 2.83 7.50
N ARG A 48 0.68 3.60 6.58
CA ARG A 48 0.06 4.05 5.33
C ARG A 48 0.86 3.57 4.14
N VAL A 49 0.28 2.69 3.34
CA VAL A 49 0.90 2.18 2.12
C VAL A 49 0.33 2.94 0.92
N PHE A 50 1.21 3.62 0.18
CA PHE A 50 0.90 4.39 -1.01
C PHE A 50 1.32 3.63 -2.25
N LEU A 51 0.36 3.30 -3.10
CA LEU A 51 0.60 2.65 -4.39
C LEU A 51 0.27 3.63 -5.53
N ALA A 52 1.28 3.95 -6.32
CA ALA A 52 1.12 4.72 -7.55
C ALA A 52 1.00 3.76 -8.74
N PHE A 53 -0.17 3.76 -9.38
CA PHE A 53 -0.39 3.03 -10.62
C PHE A 53 -0.09 3.91 -11.83
N SER A 54 0.34 3.29 -12.93
CA SER A 54 0.57 3.98 -14.20
C SER A 54 -0.68 4.65 -14.78
N GLU A 55 -1.87 4.13 -14.49
CA GLU A 55 -3.14 4.67 -14.95
C GLU A 55 -4.18 4.71 -13.82
N LYS A 56 -5.02 5.75 -13.81
CA LYS A 56 -6.11 5.90 -12.83
C LYS A 56 -7.07 4.71 -12.82
N LYS A 57 -7.35 4.12 -13.99
CA LYS A 57 -8.27 2.97 -14.12
C LYS A 57 -7.79 1.74 -13.32
N HIS A 58 -6.48 1.54 -13.21
CA HIS A 58 -5.90 0.44 -12.44
C HIS A 58 -6.09 0.68 -10.94
N ALA A 59 -5.87 1.91 -10.48
CA ALA A 59 -6.12 2.28 -9.08
C ALA A 59 -7.59 2.14 -8.68
N ILE A 60 -8.52 2.46 -9.59
CA ILE A 60 -9.97 2.27 -9.35
C ILE A 60 -10.30 0.78 -9.21
N ARG A 61 -9.77 -0.07 -10.12
CA ARG A 61 -9.99 -1.53 -10.07
C ARG A 61 -9.38 -2.19 -8.84
N ALA A 62 -8.26 -1.69 -8.35
CA ALA A 62 -7.62 -2.20 -7.14
C ALA A 62 -8.34 -1.76 -5.85
N PHE A 63 -9.18 -0.73 -5.92
CA PHE A 63 -9.93 -0.21 -4.77
C PHE A 63 -11.32 -0.81 -4.61
N LEU A 64 -11.97 -1.15 -5.74
CA LEU A 64 -13.31 -1.74 -5.80
C LEU A 64 -13.26 -3.25 -5.70
#